data_AF-A0A9D1WTY5-F1
#
_entry.id   AF-A0A9D1WTY5-F1
#
_cell.length_a   1.000
_cell.length_b   1.000
_cell.length_c   1.000
_cell.angle_alpha   90.00
_cell.angle_beta   90.00
_cell.angle_gamma   90.00
#
_symmetry.space_group_name_H-M   'P 1'
#
loop_
_entity.id
_entity.type
_entity.pdbx_description
1 polymer ?
#
loop_
_entity_poly.entity_id
_entity_poly.type
_entity_poly.pdbx_seq_one_letter_code
_entity_poly.pdbx_strand_id
1 'polypeptide(L)'
;MFSEEQVKQVLNMKMVISAIKEAYIECQQGKLYAGKRIFMPIRGEENVGQWLVANCTDKPFFGSKFSSVFPKNIKKGLPSTLSKISLYSAETGDLLAIIDANYLTAIKTGGSAAVATDLMARKDASKLAVIGTGLQAYSQVLAIQEVRSISKLYVYDLDAERINNFCKMIEPVRNRSYEIIAAPSADSCVADADIVCTCTTSSKPVFQGEMLQEGTHVNAIGSFTSFMQEIDEETVIRSAKIITEHVEGVWEAAGDIIIPFQKGMITKDKVTGTVGEVLTGKISRRESNQEITLYESVGSGVLDIALSIEVYNKLSKEKKEER
;
A
#
# COMPACT_ATOMS: atom_id res chain seq x y z
N MET A 1 -3.13 -20.10 16.07
CA MET A 1 -3.26 -19.73 14.65
C MET A 1 -4.54 -18.93 14.49
N PHE A 2 -4.51 -17.83 13.73
CA PHE A 2 -5.68 -17.02 13.40
C PHE A 2 -5.91 -17.07 11.89
N SER A 3 -7.13 -17.45 11.48
CA SER A 3 -7.49 -17.58 10.07
C SER A 3 -7.77 -16.21 9.43
N GLU A 4 -7.80 -16.18 8.10
CA GLU A 4 -8.11 -14.96 7.35
C GLU A 4 -9.50 -14.40 7.68
N GLU A 5 -10.49 -15.25 7.96
CA GLU A 5 -11.84 -14.86 8.40
C GLU A 5 -11.82 -14.17 9.75
N GLN A 6 -11.06 -14.70 10.72
CA GLN A 6 -10.92 -14.06 12.04
C GLN A 6 -10.23 -12.69 11.93
N VAL A 7 -9.22 -12.59 11.07
CA VAL A 7 -8.55 -11.31 10.79
C VAL A 7 -9.51 -10.30 10.18
N LYS A 8 -10.34 -10.71 9.21
CA LYS A 8 -11.38 -9.87 8.59
C LYS A 8 -12.45 -9.39 9.58
N GLN A 9 -12.78 -10.19 10.58
CA GLN A 9 -13.77 -9.83 11.60
C GLN A 9 -13.29 -8.71 12.53
N VAL A 10 -12.00 -8.70 12.88
CA VAL A 10 -11.46 -7.76 13.87
C VAL A 10 -10.87 -6.49 13.27
N LEU A 11 -10.45 -6.51 12.00
CA LEU A 11 -9.87 -5.35 11.34
C LEU A 11 -10.93 -4.59 10.55
N ASN A 12 -11.16 -3.33 10.95
CA ASN A 12 -11.85 -2.34 10.13
C ASN A 12 -10.87 -1.26 9.66
N MET A 13 -11.20 -0.58 8.57
CA MET A 13 -10.26 0.32 7.90
C MET A 13 -9.86 1.54 8.74
N LYS A 14 -10.76 2.08 9.60
CA LYS A 14 -10.42 3.18 10.51
C LYS A 14 -9.34 2.77 11.51
N MET A 15 -9.48 1.57 12.09
CA MET A 15 -8.45 1.01 12.96
C MET A 15 -7.13 0.82 12.23
N VAL A 16 -7.16 0.29 11.01
CA VAL A 16 -5.97 0.08 10.19
C VAL A 16 -5.23 1.39 9.94
N ILE A 17 -5.94 2.44 9.53
CA ILE A 17 -5.35 3.77 9.29
C ILE A 17 -4.75 4.34 10.58
N SER A 18 -5.44 4.21 11.71
CA SER A 18 -4.93 4.66 13.01
C SER A 18 -3.64 3.94 13.41
N ALA A 19 -3.63 2.61 13.35
CA ALA A 19 -2.47 1.78 13.69
C ALA A 19 -1.28 2.05 12.76
N ILE A 20 -1.52 2.32 11.48
CA ILE A 20 -0.47 2.67 10.53
C ILE A 20 0.12 4.06 10.83
N LYS A 21 -0.71 5.06 11.16
CA LYS A 21 -0.22 6.39 11.58
C LYS A 21 0.70 6.27 12.80
N GLU A 22 0.27 5.51 13.80
CA GLU A 22 1.06 5.27 15.00
C GLU A 22 2.36 4.52 14.69
N ALA A 23 2.31 3.45 13.89
CA ALA A 23 3.48 2.70 13.48
C ALA A 23 4.53 3.58 12.78
N TYR A 24 4.12 4.51 11.90
CA TYR A 24 5.05 5.45 11.29
C TYR A 24 5.70 6.40 12.29
N ILE A 25 4.93 6.88 13.28
CA ILE A 25 5.46 7.72 14.35
C ILE A 25 6.46 6.93 15.21
N GLU A 26 6.13 5.68 15.54
CA GLU A 26 7.02 4.77 16.28
C GLU A 26 8.33 4.50 15.52
N CYS A 27 8.26 4.36 14.19
CA CYS A 27 9.46 4.26 13.36
C CYS A 27 10.35 5.50 13.48
N GLN A 28 9.79 6.71 13.44
CA GLN A 28 10.56 7.95 13.62
C GLN A 28 11.16 8.08 15.02
N GLN A 29 10.53 7.49 16.03
CA GLN A 29 11.03 7.45 17.40
C GLN A 29 12.02 6.31 17.64
N GLY A 30 12.31 5.47 16.64
CA GLY A 30 13.17 4.28 16.79
C GLY A 30 12.55 3.14 17.60
N LYS A 31 11.23 3.22 17.87
CA LYS A 31 10.50 2.24 18.69
C LYS A 31 10.02 1.03 17.91
N LEU A 32 9.83 1.20 16.61
CA LEU A 32 9.47 0.13 15.70
C LEU A 32 10.42 0.20 14.50
N TYR A 33 11.12 -0.88 14.21
CA TYR A 33 12.06 -0.90 13.08
C TYR A 33 12.08 -2.26 12.41
N ALA A 34 12.44 -2.26 11.13
CA ALA A 34 12.59 -3.48 10.34
C ALA A 34 14.05 -3.89 10.19
N GLY A 35 14.28 -5.20 10.08
CA GLY A 35 15.53 -5.73 9.56
C GLY A 35 15.51 -5.77 8.02
N LYS A 36 16.64 -6.16 7.41
CA LYS A 36 16.72 -6.35 5.96
C LYS A 36 15.75 -7.41 5.48
N ARG A 37 15.03 -7.11 4.39
CA ARG A 37 14.18 -8.09 3.70
C ARG A 37 15.05 -9.15 3.05
N ILE A 38 14.69 -10.42 3.25
CA ILE A 38 15.37 -11.54 2.61
C ILE A 38 14.51 -11.99 1.43
N PHE A 39 15.13 -12.12 0.26
CA PHE A 39 14.54 -12.73 -0.92
C PHE A 39 15.23 -14.05 -1.21
N MET A 40 14.45 -15.10 -1.43
CA MET A 40 14.95 -16.44 -1.73
C MET A 40 14.25 -16.95 -3.00
N PRO A 41 14.95 -17.02 -4.14
CA PRO A 41 14.43 -17.68 -5.33
C PRO A 41 14.08 -19.15 -5.06
N ILE A 42 12.93 -19.60 -5.53
CA ILE A 42 12.46 -20.98 -5.33
C ILE A 42 12.34 -21.65 -6.70
N ARG A 43 13.16 -22.69 -6.92
CA ARG A 43 13.20 -23.48 -8.17
C ARG A 43 13.52 -22.67 -9.43
N GLY A 44 14.45 -21.72 -9.36
CA GLY A 44 15.02 -21.08 -10.56
C GLY A 44 14.18 -19.94 -11.13
N GLU A 45 14.07 -18.85 -10.36
CA GLU A 45 13.81 -17.46 -10.82
C GLU A 45 12.37 -16.95 -10.85
N GLU A 46 11.34 -17.74 -11.16
CA GLU A 46 9.97 -17.17 -11.20
C GLU A 46 9.25 -17.11 -9.84
N ASN A 47 9.52 -18.07 -8.94
CA ASN A 47 8.91 -18.07 -7.61
C ASN A 47 9.89 -17.51 -6.61
N VAL A 48 9.38 -16.81 -5.60
CA VAL A 48 10.22 -16.22 -4.55
C VAL A 48 9.56 -16.34 -3.19
N GLY A 49 10.35 -16.77 -2.21
CA GLY A 49 10.03 -16.66 -0.79
C GLY A 49 10.64 -15.40 -0.23
N GLN A 50 9.92 -14.69 0.63
CA GLN A 50 10.33 -13.40 1.14
C GLN A 50 10.06 -13.32 2.64
N TRP A 51 11.04 -12.84 3.40
CA TRP A 51 10.91 -12.61 4.83
C TRP A 51 11.09 -11.14 5.14
N LEU A 52 10.12 -10.58 5.83
CA LEU A 52 10.15 -9.22 6.37
C LEU A 52 10.09 -9.36 7.88
N VAL A 53 11.06 -8.78 8.59
CA VAL A 53 11.14 -8.85 10.04
C VAL A 53 11.00 -7.46 10.62
N ALA A 54 10.32 -7.34 11.76
CA ALA A 54 10.29 -6.10 12.52
C ALA A 54 10.24 -6.37 14.03
N ASN A 55 10.75 -5.41 14.77
CA ASN A 55 10.86 -5.45 16.23
C ASN A 55 10.28 -4.18 16.84
N CYS A 56 9.55 -4.31 17.94
CA CYS A 56 9.16 -3.20 18.80
C CYS A 56 10.11 -3.13 20.00
N THR A 57 10.58 -1.94 20.37
CA THR A 57 11.44 -1.77 21.55
C THR A 57 10.63 -1.48 22.81
N ASP A 58 9.43 -0.94 22.68
CA ASP A 58 8.57 -0.51 23.79
C ASP A 58 7.29 -1.34 23.94
N LYS A 59 7.05 -2.27 23.02
CA LYS A 59 5.98 -3.27 23.10
C LYS A 59 6.61 -4.66 23.23
N PRO A 60 6.00 -5.61 23.95
CA PRO A 60 6.57 -6.95 24.19
C PRO A 60 6.42 -7.87 22.97
N PHE A 61 6.60 -7.36 21.75
CA PHE A 61 6.36 -8.07 20.51
C PHE A 61 7.49 -7.87 19.50
N PHE A 62 7.84 -8.96 18.82
CA PHE A 62 8.56 -8.92 17.57
C PHE A 62 7.99 -9.96 16.61
N GLY A 63 8.29 -9.87 15.33
CA GLY A 63 7.71 -10.81 14.38
C GLY A 63 8.33 -10.82 13.00
N SER A 64 7.83 -11.74 12.20
CA SER A 64 8.17 -11.84 10.80
C SER A 64 6.94 -12.12 9.95
N LYS A 65 6.87 -11.49 8.77
CA LYS A 65 6.01 -11.93 7.68
C LYS A 65 6.82 -12.80 6.74
N PHE A 66 6.33 -14.01 6.51
CA PHE A 66 6.72 -14.80 5.35
C PHE A 66 5.69 -14.61 4.24
N SER A 67 6.15 -14.31 3.03
CA SER A 67 5.34 -14.24 1.82
C SER A 67 5.95 -15.10 0.74
N SER A 68 5.13 -15.94 0.10
CA SER A 68 5.51 -16.69 -1.08
C SER A 68 4.77 -16.15 -2.30
N VAL A 69 5.54 -15.75 -3.32
CA VAL A 69 5.02 -15.25 -4.60
C VAL A 69 5.26 -16.31 -5.66
N PHE A 70 4.16 -16.85 -6.17
CA PHE A 70 4.08 -17.94 -7.14
C PHE A 70 3.15 -17.51 -8.27
N PRO A 71 3.61 -16.72 -9.26
CA PRO A 71 2.75 -16.13 -10.29
C PRO A 71 1.88 -17.16 -11.04
N LYS A 72 2.43 -18.35 -11.29
CA LYS A 72 1.74 -19.45 -11.99
C LYS A 72 0.63 -20.13 -11.18
N ASN A 73 0.42 -19.79 -9.90
CA ASN A 73 -0.68 -20.35 -9.09
C ASN A 73 -2.07 -19.97 -9.63
N ILE A 74 -2.20 -18.83 -10.32
CA ILE A 74 -3.47 -18.41 -10.93
C ILE A 74 -3.99 -19.47 -11.90
N LYS A 75 -3.10 -20.12 -12.66
CA LYS A 75 -3.46 -21.22 -13.59
C LYS A 75 -3.98 -22.48 -12.89
N LYS A 76 -3.80 -22.57 -11.57
CA LYS A 76 -4.23 -23.68 -10.73
C LYS A 76 -5.42 -23.31 -9.83
N GLY A 77 -5.99 -22.10 -10.00
CA GLY A 77 -7.04 -21.59 -9.10
C GLY A 77 -6.54 -21.25 -7.70
N LEU A 78 -5.23 -21.06 -7.51
CA LEU A 78 -4.62 -20.70 -6.23
C LEU A 78 -4.19 -19.22 -6.22
N PRO A 79 -4.15 -18.57 -5.04
CA PRO A 79 -3.58 -17.23 -4.92
C PRO A 79 -2.11 -17.19 -5.39
N SER A 80 -1.75 -16.15 -6.14
CA SER A 80 -0.37 -15.90 -6.57
C SER A 80 0.54 -15.51 -5.40
N THR A 81 -0.03 -14.96 -4.34
CA THR A 81 0.70 -14.60 -3.12
C THR A 81 0.04 -15.26 -1.91
N LEU A 82 0.85 -15.90 -1.07
CA LEU A 82 0.42 -16.50 0.19
C LEU A 82 1.31 -15.98 1.31
N SER A 83 0.71 -15.36 2.31
CA SER A 83 1.44 -14.71 3.40
C SER A 83 0.96 -15.17 4.76
N LYS A 84 1.91 -15.36 5.67
CA LYS A 84 1.68 -15.63 7.09
C LYS A 84 2.59 -14.75 7.93
N ILE A 85 2.09 -14.35 9.08
CA ILE A 85 2.87 -13.62 10.07
C ILE A 85 3.05 -14.48 11.30
N SER A 86 4.29 -14.63 11.75
CA SER A 86 4.62 -15.16 13.07
C SER A 86 4.91 -14.01 14.03
N LEU A 87 4.18 -13.98 15.14
CA LEU A 87 4.32 -12.99 16.19
C LEU A 87 4.85 -13.67 17.46
N TYR A 88 5.86 -13.07 18.08
CA TYR A 88 6.60 -13.62 19.22
C TYR A 88 6.59 -12.65 20.40
N SER A 89 6.74 -13.21 21.61
CA SER A 89 6.98 -12.47 22.84
C SER A 89 8.40 -11.94 22.86
N ALA A 90 8.59 -10.63 22.97
CA ALA A 90 9.92 -10.04 23.16
C ALA A 90 10.52 -10.32 24.54
N GLU A 91 9.71 -10.80 25.50
CA GLU A 91 10.14 -11.13 26.86
C GLU A 91 10.70 -12.54 26.98
N THR A 92 10.06 -13.51 26.31
CA THR A 92 10.37 -14.95 26.45
C THR A 92 10.89 -15.60 25.17
N GLY A 93 10.68 -14.96 24.02
CA GLY A 93 10.94 -15.56 22.71
C GLY A 93 9.85 -16.53 22.23
N ASP A 94 8.78 -16.74 23.01
CA ASP A 94 7.72 -17.68 22.66
C ASP A 94 6.92 -17.23 21.44
N LEU A 95 6.51 -18.19 20.62
CA LEU A 95 5.57 -17.97 19.52
C LEU A 95 4.17 -17.73 20.08
N LEU A 96 3.67 -16.49 19.94
CA LEU A 96 2.35 -16.09 20.42
C LEU A 96 1.25 -16.40 19.40
N ALA A 97 1.51 -16.17 18.11
CA ALA A 97 0.54 -16.42 17.06
C ALA A 97 1.17 -16.67 15.69
N ILE A 98 0.44 -17.43 14.88
CA ILE A 98 0.59 -17.48 13.43
C ILE A 98 -0.70 -16.92 12.83
N ILE A 99 -0.61 -15.92 11.97
CA ILE A 99 -1.74 -15.15 11.44
C ILE A 99 -1.72 -15.25 9.91
N ASP A 100 -2.85 -15.62 9.30
CA ASP A 100 -3.01 -15.51 7.85
C ASP A 100 -3.02 -14.03 7.43
N ALA A 101 -2.18 -13.69 6.45
CA ALA A 101 -1.80 -12.30 6.21
C ALA A 101 -2.10 -11.79 4.80
N ASN A 102 -2.86 -12.53 3.98
CA ASN A 102 -3.24 -12.10 2.63
C ASN A 102 -4.12 -10.84 2.70
N TYR A 103 -5.28 -10.94 3.36
CA TYR A 103 -6.15 -9.80 3.62
C TYR A 103 -5.44 -8.69 4.41
N LEU A 104 -4.73 -9.04 5.48
CA LEU A 104 -3.98 -8.08 6.31
C LEU A 104 -3.01 -7.26 5.45
N THR A 105 -2.24 -7.91 4.57
CA THR A 105 -1.30 -7.21 3.67
C THR A 105 -2.05 -6.26 2.73
N ALA A 106 -3.19 -6.66 2.18
CA ALA A 106 -3.98 -5.80 1.30
C ALA A 106 -4.49 -4.54 2.03
N ILE A 107 -5.20 -4.71 3.15
CA ILE A 107 -5.76 -3.56 3.87
C ILE A 107 -4.67 -2.66 4.46
N LYS A 108 -3.51 -3.23 4.81
CA LYS A 108 -2.34 -2.47 5.25
C LYS A 108 -1.85 -1.53 4.15
N THR A 109 -1.68 -2.05 2.94
CA THR A 109 -1.22 -1.25 1.79
C THR A 109 -2.23 -0.15 1.47
N GLY A 110 -3.53 -0.46 1.47
CA GLY A 110 -4.59 0.55 1.35
C GLY A 110 -4.53 1.61 2.45
N GLY A 111 -4.42 1.19 3.72
CA GLY A 111 -4.36 2.08 4.87
C GLY A 111 -3.14 2.99 4.85
N SER A 112 -1.98 2.48 4.42
CA SER A 112 -0.75 3.23 4.26
C SER A 112 -0.87 4.32 3.19
N ALA A 113 -1.41 3.97 2.02
CA ALA A 113 -1.73 4.94 0.98
C ALA A 113 -2.78 5.97 1.43
N ALA A 114 -3.78 5.57 2.23
CA ALA A 114 -4.73 6.51 2.81
C ALA A 114 -4.07 7.48 3.81
N VAL A 115 -3.07 7.05 4.58
CA VAL A 115 -2.28 7.97 5.43
C VAL A 115 -1.50 8.96 4.58
N ALA A 116 -0.82 8.49 3.53
CA ALA A 116 -0.10 9.37 2.61
C ALA A 116 -1.05 10.36 1.91
N THR A 117 -2.20 9.86 1.43
CA THR A 117 -3.26 10.67 0.83
C THR A 117 -3.78 11.71 1.80
N ASP A 118 -4.01 11.36 3.08
CA ASP A 118 -4.51 12.31 4.07
C ASP A 118 -3.55 13.51 4.28
N LEU A 119 -2.26 13.22 4.23
CA LEU A 119 -1.18 14.20 4.41
C LEU A 119 -0.92 15.03 3.15
N MET A 120 -0.97 14.42 1.96
CA MET A 120 -0.43 14.99 0.73
C MET A 120 -1.47 15.37 -0.32
N ALA A 121 -2.66 14.76 -0.33
CA ALA A 121 -3.72 15.16 -1.24
C ALA A 121 -4.37 16.46 -0.79
N ARG A 122 -4.91 17.24 -1.74
CA ARG A 122 -5.71 18.43 -1.45
C ARG A 122 -6.86 18.06 -0.49
N LYS A 123 -7.25 19.02 0.36
CA LYS A 123 -8.30 18.79 1.37
C LYS A 123 -9.69 18.63 0.75
N ASP A 124 -9.91 19.24 -0.41
CA ASP A 124 -11.14 19.18 -1.20
C ASP A 124 -11.12 18.07 -2.27
N ALA A 125 -10.06 17.25 -2.34
CA ALA A 125 -9.99 16.13 -3.28
C ALA A 125 -11.16 15.15 -3.08
N SER A 126 -11.91 14.89 -4.16
CA SER A 126 -13.13 14.08 -4.13
C SER A 126 -13.26 13.10 -5.31
N LYS A 127 -12.39 13.21 -6.31
CA LYS A 127 -12.38 12.32 -7.48
C LYS A 127 -11.22 11.35 -7.40
N LEU A 128 -11.54 10.06 -7.22
CA LEU A 128 -10.56 8.98 -7.15
C LEU A 128 -10.52 8.23 -8.48
N ALA A 129 -9.33 8.01 -9.03
CA ALA A 129 -9.10 7.10 -10.13
C ALA A 129 -8.30 5.89 -9.68
N VAL A 130 -8.67 4.71 -10.16
CA VAL A 130 -7.96 3.46 -9.89
C VAL A 130 -7.68 2.73 -11.21
N ILE A 131 -6.41 2.45 -11.45
CA ILE A 131 -5.95 1.65 -12.59
C ILE A 131 -5.51 0.27 -12.10
N GLY A 132 -6.11 -0.77 -12.65
CA GLY A 132 -6.06 -2.13 -12.15
C GLY A 132 -7.24 -2.44 -11.24
N THR A 133 -7.78 -3.66 -11.31
CA THR A 133 -8.98 -4.07 -10.56
C THR A 133 -8.74 -5.25 -9.62
N GLY A 134 -7.52 -5.38 -9.10
CA GLY A 134 -7.13 -6.44 -8.17
C GLY A 134 -7.46 -6.15 -6.69
N LEU A 135 -6.98 -7.03 -5.81
CA LEU A 135 -7.17 -6.89 -4.36
C LEU A 135 -6.55 -5.59 -3.79
N GLN A 136 -5.43 -5.13 -4.36
CA GLN A 136 -4.82 -3.86 -3.96
C GLN A 136 -5.71 -2.67 -4.33
N ALA A 137 -6.19 -2.60 -5.57
CA ALA A 137 -7.17 -1.60 -6.00
C ALA A 137 -8.40 -1.54 -5.07
N TYR A 138 -8.93 -2.71 -4.68
CA TYR A 138 -10.04 -2.80 -3.75
C TYR A 138 -9.69 -2.19 -2.38
N SER A 139 -8.51 -2.52 -1.84
CA SER A 139 -8.05 -1.95 -0.56
C SER A 139 -7.79 -0.44 -0.62
N GLN A 140 -7.34 0.09 -1.77
CA GLN A 140 -7.15 1.52 -1.98
C GLN A 140 -8.49 2.27 -1.90
N VAL A 141 -9.52 1.78 -2.60
CA VAL A 141 -10.86 2.38 -2.53
C VAL A 141 -11.39 2.32 -1.09
N LEU A 142 -11.28 1.16 -0.42
CA LEU A 142 -11.72 1.00 0.97
C LEU A 142 -11.08 2.02 1.92
N ALA A 143 -9.79 2.29 1.75
CA ALA A 143 -9.03 3.15 2.65
C ALA A 143 -9.16 4.64 2.32
N ILE A 144 -9.11 5.01 1.03
CA ILE A 144 -9.12 6.41 0.61
C ILE A 144 -10.48 7.07 0.90
N GLN A 145 -11.58 6.33 0.76
CA GLN A 145 -12.91 6.85 1.10
C GLN A 145 -13.06 7.19 2.60
N GLU A 146 -12.22 6.64 3.49
CA GLU A 146 -12.22 6.97 4.92
C GLU A 146 -11.52 8.30 5.22
N VAL A 147 -10.61 8.75 4.35
CA VAL A 147 -9.84 9.99 4.54
C VAL A 147 -10.25 11.12 3.58
N ARG A 148 -11.02 10.81 2.53
CA ARG A 148 -11.51 11.79 1.56
C ARG A 148 -12.97 11.55 1.21
N SER A 149 -13.67 12.65 0.95
CA SER A 149 -15.09 12.63 0.63
C SER A 149 -15.32 12.35 -0.85
N ILE A 150 -15.15 11.09 -1.24
CA ILE A 150 -15.24 10.68 -2.64
C ILE A 150 -16.65 10.94 -3.20
N SER A 151 -16.70 11.64 -4.34
CA SER A 151 -17.89 11.91 -5.14
C SER A 151 -17.91 11.12 -6.45
N LYS A 152 -16.73 10.75 -6.97
CA LYS A 152 -16.58 9.95 -8.19
C LYS A 152 -15.41 8.97 -8.05
N LEU A 153 -15.62 7.73 -8.51
CA LEU A 153 -14.60 6.70 -8.66
C LEU A 153 -14.48 6.32 -10.13
N TYR A 154 -13.37 6.70 -10.77
CA TYR A 154 -12.99 6.25 -12.10
C TYR A 154 -12.23 4.93 -11.99
N VAL A 155 -12.60 3.94 -12.81
CA VAL A 155 -11.99 2.60 -12.80
C VAL A 155 -11.54 2.24 -14.21
N TYR A 156 -10.32 1.74 -14.32
CA TYR A 156 -9.80 1.20 -15.57
C TYR A 156 -9.02 -0.10 -15.34
N ASP A 157 -9.18 -1.04 -16.25
CA ASP A 157 -8.36 -2.24 -16.43
C ASP A 157 -8.35 -2.57 -17.94
N LEU A 158 -7.43 -3.44 -18.37
CA LEU A 158 -7.40 -3.90 -19.77
C LEU A 158 -8.60 -4.81 -20.09
N ASP A 159 -9.22 -5.39 -19.06
CA ASP A 159 -10.31 -6.35 -19.16
C ASP A 159 -11.63 -5.77 -18.64
N ALA A 160 -12.57 -5.54 -19.54
CA ALA A 160 -13.88 -4.97 -19.24
C ALA A 160 -14.71 -5.83 -18.26
N GLU A 161 -14.54 -7.15 -18.27
CA GLU A 161 -15.24 -8.03 -17.32
C GLU A 161 -14.72 -7.81 -15.90
N ARG A 162 -13.41 -7.63 -15.73
CA ARG A 162 -12.81 -7.33 -14.43
C ARG A 162 -13.26 -5.97 -13.90
N ILE A 163 -13.36 -4.96 -14.76
CA ILE A 163 -13.95 -3.65 -14.37
C ILE A 163 -15.36 -3.87 -13.82
N ASN A 164 -16.22 -4.57 -14.56
CA ASN A 164 -17.60 -4.81 -14.11
C ASN A 164 -17.68 -5.57 -12.78
N ASN A 165 -16.84 -6.58 -12.60
CA ASN A 165 -16.77 -7.35 -11.34
C ASN A 165 -16.25 -6.49 -10.18
N PHE A 166 -15.25 -5.64 -10.43
CA PHE A 166 -14.72 -4.72 -9.44
C PHE A 166 -15.75 -3.69 -9.00
N CYS A 167 -16.47 -3.07 -9.94
CA CYS A 167 -17.55 -2.13 -9.61
C CYS A 167 -18.61 -2.78 -8.72
N LYS A 168 -19.02 -4.02 -9.02
CA LYS A 168 -19.94 -4.81 -8.16
C LYS A 168 -19.37 -5.10 -6.77
N MET A 169 -18.06 -5.33 -6.66
CA MET A 169 -17.38 -5.54 -5.38
C MET A 169 -17.28 -4.26 -4.53
N ILE A 170 -17.13 -3.10 -5.16
CA ILE A 170 -17.05 -1.80 -4.47
C ILE A 170 -18.42 -1.34 -3.98
N GLU A 171 -19.48 -1.59 -4.76
CA GLU A 171 -20.84 -1.14 -4.47
C GLU A 171 -21.31 -1.36 -3.01
N PRO A 172 -21.16 -2.55 -2.39
CA PRO A 172 -21.60 -2.80 -1.01
C PRO A 172 -20.69 -2.21 0.07
N VAL A 173 -19.47 -1.79 -0.28
CA VAL A 173 -18.47 -1.29 0.68
C VAL A 173 -18.24 0.22 0.60
N ARG A 174 -19.05 0.92 -0.20
CA ARG A 174 -19.03 2.39 -0.22
C ARG A 174 -19.48 2.93 1.13
N ASN A 175 -18.70 3.84 1.71
CA ASN A 175 -19.08 4.49 2.96
C ASN A 175 -20.04 5.68 2.77
N ARG A 176 -20.29 6.06 1.52
CA ARG A 176 -21.21 7.13 1.08
C ARG A 176 -21.62 6.90 -0.38
N SER A 177 -22.62 7.64 -0.85
CA SER A 177 -22.99 7.60 -2.27
C SER A 177 -21.96 8.35 -3.13
N TYR A 178 -21.44 7.68 -4.17
CA TYR A 178 -20.64 8.28 -5.22
C TYR A 178 -20.83 7.53 -6.54
N GLU A 179 -20.58 8.23 -7.64
CA GLU A 179 -20.64 7.70 -8.99
C GLU A 179 -19.44 6.77 -9.25
N ILE A 180 -19.66 5.58 -9.81
CA ILE A 180 -18.60 4.67 -10.27
C ILE A 180 -18.61 4.68 -11.79
N ILE A 181 -17.49 5.05 -12.41
CA ILE A 181 -17.36 5.28 -13.84
C ILE A 181 -16.30 4.33 -14.38
N ALA A 182 -16.68 3.45 -15.31
CA ALA A 182 -15.73 2.69 -16.11
C ALA A 182 -15.11 3.61 -17.17
N ALA A 183 -13.84 3.94 -17.01
CA ALA A 183 -13.13 4.80 -17.96
C ALA A 183 -12.78 4.02 -19.25
N PRO A 184 -12.81 4.65 -20.44
CA PRO A 184 -12.49 3.97 -21.70
C PRO A 184 -10.98 3.73 -21.91
N SER A 185 -10.12 4.44 -21.19
CA SER A 185 -8.66 4.29 -21.23
C SER A 185 -8.04 4.67 -19.89
N ALA A 186 -6.79 4.27 -19.64
CA ALA A 186 -6.03 4.70 -18.47
C ALA A 186 -5.86 6.23 -18.42
N ASP A 187 -5.51 6.86 -19.54
CA ASP A 187 -5.36 8.31 -19.64
C ASP A 187 -6.66 9.06 -19.30
N SER A 188 -7.80 8.59 -19.81
CA SER A 188 -9.11 9.18 -19.47
C SER A 188 -9.53 8.90 -18.03
N CYS A 189 -9.02 7.83 -17.41
CA CYS A 189 -9.26 7.51 -16.00
C CYS A 189 -8.62 8.56 -15.08
N VAL A 190 -7.41 9.04 -15.41
CA VAL A 190 -6.65 9.96 -14.56
C VAL A 190 -6.89 11.44 -14.88
N ALA A 191 -7.38 11.75 -16.09
CA ALA A 191 -7.47 13.11 -16.61
C ALA A 191 -8.29 14.11 -15.76
N ASP A 192 -9.28 13.62 -15.01
CA ASP A 192 -10.14 14.43 -14.12
C ASP A 192 -10.01 14.00 -12.64
N ALA A 193 -8.96 13.26 -12.29
CA ALA A 193 -8.80 12.69 -10.96
C ALA A 193 -8.00 13.62 -10.03
N ASP A 194 -8.49 13.79 -8.80
CA ASP A 194 -7.75 14.47 -7.73
C ASP A 194 -6.76 13.53 -7.07
N ILE A 195 -7.11 12.23 -7.03
CA ILE A 195 -6.32 11.16 -6.44
C ILE A 195 -6.26 10.02 -7.45
N VAL A 196 -5.07 9.54 -7.75
CA VAL A 196 -4.83 8.41 -8.67
C VAL A 196 -4.17 7.29 -7.90
N CYS A 197 -4.66 6.06 -8.06
CA CYS A 197 -4.00 4.86 -7.56
C CYS A 197 -3.68 3.91 -8.71
N THR A 198 -2.41 3.57 -8.91
CA THR A 198 -2.01 2.48 -9.81
C THR A 198 -1.81 1.20 -8.99
N CYS A 199 -2.42 0.10 -9.42
CA CYS A 199 -2.49 -1.16 -8.70
C CYS A 199 -2.37 -2.37 -9.66
N THR A 200 -1.46 -2.25 -10.62
CA THR A 200 -1.19 -3.19 -11.71
C THR A 200 0.10 -3.96 -11.46
N THR A 201 0.34 -4.96 -12.29
CA THR A 201 1.62 -5.70 -12.34
C THR A 201 2.41 -5.33 -13.59
N SER A 202 2.24 -4.10 -14.10
CA SER A 202 2.84 -3.67 -15.36
C SER A 202 4.36 -3.52 -15.25
N SER A 203 5.05 -3.77 -16.35
CA SER A 203 6.47 -3.45 -16.54
C SER A 203 6.68 -2.23 -17.45
N LYS A 204 5.60 -1.50 -17.74
CA LYS A 204 5.58 -0.31 -18.57
C LYS A 204 4.53 0.68 -18.04
N PRO A 205 4.78 2.00 -18.13
CA PRO A 205 3.81 2.99 -17.71
C PRO A 205 2.41 2.75 -18.27
N VAL A 206 1.39 2.91 -17.41
CA VAL A 206 -0.01 2.59 -17.77
C VAL A 206 -0.80 3.82 -18.19
N PHE A 207 -0.32 5.03 -17.87
CA PHE A 207 -0.87 6.30 -18.32
C PHE A 207 0.26 7.30 -18.59
N GLN A 208 -0.04 8.38 -19.31
CA GLN A 208 0.89 9.47 -19.61
C GLN A 208 0.85 10.53 -18.50
N GLY A 209 2.02 10.87 -17.94
CA GLY A 209 2.15 11.81 -16.84
C GLY A 209 1.55 13.18 -17.15
N GLU A 210 1.54 13.60 -18.41
CA GLU A 210 0.92 14.84 -18.91
C GLU A 210 -0.59 14.90 -18.66
N MET A 211 -1.26 13.74 -18.53
CA MET A 211 -2.69 13.67 -18.27
C MET A 211 -3.05 14.06 -16.83
N LEU A 212 -2.08 14.12 -15.92
CA LEU A 212 -2.31 14.56 -14.55
C LEU A 212 -2.56 16.07 -14.49
N GLN A 213 -3.61 16.45 -13.77
CA GLN A 213 -3.88 17.85 -13.46
C GLN A 213 -2.93 18.35 -12.37
N GLU A 214 -2.71 19.67 -12.35
CA GLU A 214 -2.11 20.31 -11.18
C GLU A 214 -2.90 19.97 -9.92
N GLY A 215 -2.19 19.70 -8.82
CA GLY A 215 -2.82 19.36 -7.55
C GLY A 215 -3.16 17.88 -7.35
N THR A 216 -2.98 17.02 -8.36
CA THR A 216 -3.24 15.58 -8.23
C THR A 216 -2.30 14.93 -7.21
N HIS A 217 -2.84 13.98 -6.43
CA HIS A 217 -2.05 13.08 -5.59
C HIS A 217 -2.04 11.68 -6.20
N VAL A 218 -0.86 11.11 -6.40
CA VAL A 218 -0.67 9.77 -6.96
C VAL A 218 -0.22 8.83 -5.86
N ASN A 219 -0.86 7.68 -5.74
CA ASN A 219 -0.41 6.52 -4.97
C ASN A 219 0.03 5.44 -5.97
N ALA A 220 1.34 5.26 -6.15
CA ALA A 220 1.91 4.18 -6.94
C ALA A 220 2.15 2.96 -6.05
N ILE A 221 1.48 1.84 -6.35
CA ILE A 221 1.41 0.67 -5.44
C ILE A 221 2.00 -0.61 -6.05
N GLY A 222 1.98 -0.73 -7.38
CA GLY A 222 2.30 -1.95 -8.10
C GLY A 222 3.79 -2.14 -8.40
N SER A 223 4.61 -1.07 -8.40
CA SER A 223 6.06 -1.18 -8.69
C SER A 223 6.87 -1.56 -7.44
N PHE A 224 6.90 -2.86 -7.13
CA PHE A 224 7.67 -3.40 -6.00
C PHE A 224 8.85 -4.29 -6.43
N THR A 225 9.22 -4.29 -7.71
CA THR A 225 10.47 -4.84 -8.24
C THR A 225 11.09 -3.88 -9.25
N SER A 226 12.42 -3.89 -9.38
CA SER A 226 13.17 -2.88 -10.16
C SER A 226 12.85 -2.84 -11.66
N PHE A 227 12.15 -3.85 -12.19
CA PHE A 227 11.71 -3.93 -13.58
C PHE A 227 10.20 -3.67 -13.76
N MET A 228 9.43 -3.57 -12.68
CA MET A 228 8.03 -3.15 -12.75
C MET A 228 7.96 -1.63 -12.88
N GLN A 229 7.02 -1.14 -13.67
CA GLN A 229 6.83 0.29 -13.88
C GLN A 229 5.36 0.52 -14.21
N GLU A 230 4.69 1.36 -13.41
CA GLU A 230 3.30 1.77 -13.60
C GLU A 230 3.19 3.23 -14.02
N ILE A 231 4.10 4.08 -13.58
CA ILE A 231 4.11 5.50 -13.89
C ILE A 231 5.31 5.84 -14.77
N ASP A 232 5.10 6.78 -15.68
CA ASP A 232 6.15 7.25 -16.56
C ASP A 232 7.09 8.23 -15.85
N GLU A 233 8.20 8.54 -16.53
CA GLU A 233 9.19 9.47 -16.01
C GLU A 233 8.61 10.87 -15.82
N GLU A 234 7.67 11.29 -16.68
CA GLU A 234 7.02 12.60 -16.58
C GLU A 234 6.23 12.73 -15.26
N THR A 235 5.48 11.70 -14.86
CA THR A 235 4.79 11.67 -13.56
C THR A 235 5.77 11.90 -12.40
N VAL A 236 6.93 11.24 -12.44
CA VAL A 236 7.96 11.37 -11.41
C VAL A 236 8.59 12.76 -11.45
N ILE A 237 8.94 13.27 -12.63
CA ILE A 237 9.55 14.59 -12.82
C ILE A 237 8.62 15.71 -12.35
N ARG A 238 7.33 15.66 -12.71
CA ARG A 238 6.32 16.66 -12.32
C ARG A 238 5.95 16.62 -10.84
N SER A 239 6.20 15.50 -10.15
CA SER A 239 5.90 15.37 -8.72
C SER A 239 6.79 16.29 -7.89
N ALA A 240 6.20 17.29 -7.24
CA ALA A 240 6.90 18.24 -6.39
C ALA A 240 7.46 17.57 -5.12
N LYS A 241 6.74 16.57 -4.61
CA LYS A 241 7.14 15.77 -3.44
C LYS A 241 6.87 14.30 -3.70
N ILE A 242 7.88 13.46 -3.44
CA ILE A 242 7.75 12.00 -3.47
C ILE A 242 8.04 11.48 -2.08
N ILE A 243 7.06 10.81 -1.47
CA ILE A 243 7.21 10.19 -0.16
C ILE A 243 6.96 8.68 -0.23
N THR A 244 7.46 7.94 0.75
CA THR A 244 7.35 6.48 0.80
C THR A 244 7.26 5.98 2.25
N GLU A 245 7.10 4.68 2.49
CA GLU A 245 7.21 4.12 3.84
C GLU A 245 8.64 4.21 4.39
N HIS A 246 9.63 3.94 3.56
CA HIS A 246 11.05 3.96 3.88
C HIS A 246 11.89 4.16 2.61
N VAL A 247 12.84 5.08 2.65
CA VAL A 247 13.56 5.57 1.45
C VAL A 247 14.41 4.46 0.83
N GLU A 248 15.06 3.64 1.66
CA GLU A 248 15.95 2.57 1.18
C GLU A 248 15.21 1.56 0.30
N GLY A 249 13.99 1.18 0.69
CA GLY A 249 13.20 0.19 -0.05
C GLY A 249 12.81 0.63 -1.45
N VAL A 250 12.51 1.91 -1.64
CA VAL A 250 12.22 2.49 -2.97
C VAL A 250 13.43 2.33 -3.88
N TRP A 251 14.63 2.64 -3.40
CA TRP A 251 15.85 2.52 -4.19
C TRP A 251 16.28 1.07 -4.44
N GLU A 252 15.84 0.12 -3.62
CA GLU A 252 16.06 -1.31 -3.83
C GLU A 252 15.08 -1.93 -4.83
N ALA A 253 13.84 -1.42 -4.90
CA ALA A 253 12.74 -2.16 -5.51
C ALA A 253 11.79 -1.36 -6.42
N ALA A 254 11.65 -0.05 -6.33
CA ALA A 254 10.65 0.68 -7.12
C ALA A 254 11.19 1.02 -8.52
N GLY A 255 10.84 0.24 -9.53
CA GLY A 255 11.23 0.53 -10.91
C GLY A 255 10.72 1.89 -11.40
N ASP A 256 9.56 2.34 -10.91
CA ASP A 256 9.00 3.68 -11.15
C ASP A 256 9.98 4.82 -10.82
N ILE A 257 10.85 4.63 -9.82
CA ILE A 257 11.86 5.63 -9.41
C ILE A 257 13.27 5.26 -9.93
N ILE A 258 13.62 3.97 -9.91
CA ILE A 258 14.95 3.49 -10.32
C ILE A 258 15.20 3.77 -11.81
N ILE A 259 14.21 3.56 -12.67
CA ILE A 259 14.34 3.74 -14.13
C ILE A 259 14.64 5.20 -14.50
N PRO A 260 13.85 6.22 -14.09
CA PRO A 260 14.18 7.63 -14.37
C PRO A 260 15.54 8.04 -13.77
N PHE A 261 15.90 7.52 -12.59
CA PHE A 261 17.21 7.79 -11.99
C PHE A 261 18.36 7.24 -12.83
N GLN A 262 18.26 5.99 -13.30
CA GLN A 262 19.27 5.38 -14.17
C GLN A 262 19.39 6.08 -15.52
N LYS A 263 18.29 6.67 -16.02
CA LYS A 263 18.27 7.51 -17.22
C LYS A 263 18.87 8.92 -16.99
N GLY A 264 19.25 9.27 -15.76
CA GLY A 264 19.77 10.59 -15.42
C GLY A 264 18.73 11.71 -15.44
N MET A 265 17.44 11.36 -15.40
CA MET A 265 16.33 12.34 -15.44
C MET A 265 16.00 12.92 -14.07
N ILE A 266 16.33 12.20 -13.00
CA ILE A 266 16.15 12.63 -11.62
C ILE A 266 17.40 12.32 -10.80
N THR A 267 17.54 12.99 -9.66
CA THR A 267 18.57 12.76 -8.65
C THR A 267 17.97 12.13 -7.39
N LYS A 268 18.80 11.68 -6.43
CA LYS A 268 18.31 10.97 -5.24
C LYS A 268 17.42 11.83 -4.32
N ASP A 269 17.62 13.14 -4.32
CA ASP A 269 16.80 14.12 -3.58
C ASP A 269 15.36 14.22 -4.11
N LYS A 270 15.06 13.62 -5.26
CA LYS A 270 13.70 13.55 -5.79
C LYS A 270 12.76 12.76 -4.87
N VAL A 271 13.28 11.76 -4.16
CA VAL A 271 12.57 11.11 -3.04
C VAL A 271 12.74 11.99 -1.81
N THR A 272 11.72 12.79 -1.51
CA THR A 272 11.73 13.81 -0.47
C THR A 272 11.88 13.23 0.93
N GLY A 273 11.32 12.03 1.17
CA GLY A 273 11.51 11.27 2.41
C GLY A 273 10.35 10.33 2.70
N THR A 274 9.99 10.18 3.97
CA THR A 274 9.01 9.18 4.40
C THR A 274 7.69 9.75 4.90
N VAL A 275 6.62 8.95 4.85
CA VAL A 275 5.32 9.25 5.47
C VAL A 275 5.49 9.58 6.97
N GLY A 276 6.38 8.87 7.66
CA GLY A 276 6.68 9.14 9.08
C GLY A 276 7.28 10.52 9.31
N GLU A 277 8.23 10.94 8.48
CA GLU A 277 8.83 12.28 8.57
C GLU A 277 7.83 13.40 8.29
N VAL A 278 6.86 13.16 7.40
CA VAL A 278 5.74 14.10 7.17
C VAL A 278 4.79 14.14 8.37
N LEU A 279 4.52 13.00 9.00
CA LEU A 279 3.67 12.92 10.20
C LEU A 279 4.27 13.65 11.40
N THR A 280 5.60 13.57 11.57
CA THR A 280 6.31 14.21 12.68
C THR A 280 6.76 15.64 12.39
N GLY A 281 6.46 16.17 11.19
CA GLY A 281 6.76 17.55 10.81
C GLY A 281 8.21 17.81 10.39
N LYS A 282 9.02 16.77 10.20
CA LYS A 282 10.38 16.90 9.65
C LYS A 282 10.37 17.26 8.17
N ILE A 283 9.37 16.77 7.43
CA ILE A 283 9.10 17.14 6.03
C ILE A 283 7.74 17.84 5.97
N SER A 284 7.66 18.94 5.21
CA SER A 284 6.40 19.62 4.98
C SER A 284 5.42 18.73 4.20
N ARG A 285 4.14 18.86 4.54
CA ARG A 285 3.04 18.34 3.70
C ARG A 285 3.02 19.08 2.35
N ARG A 286 1.95 18.90 1.58
CA ARG A 286 1.62 19.79 0.45
C ARG A 286 1.68 21.27 0.88
N GLU A 287 2.35 22.09 0.09
CA GLU A 287 2.55 23.53 0.31
C GLU A 287 1.74 24.38 -0.67
N SER A 288 1.33 23.82 -1.82
CA SER A 288 0.44 24.49 -2.78
C SER A 288 -0.60 23.54 -3.38
N ASN A 289 -1.77 24.10 -3.75
CA ASN A 289 -2.83 23.36 -4.43
C ASN A 289 -2.45 22.93 -5.84
N GLN A 290 -1.36 23.43 -6.41
CA GLN A 290 -0.89 23.05 -7.75
C GLN A 290 0.10 21.88 -7.74
N GLU A 291 0.70 21.57 -6.59
CA GLU A 291 1.72 20.51 -6.50
C GLU A 291 1.16 19.15 -6.91
N ILE A 292 1.81 18.47 -7.83
CA ILE A 292 1.61 17.03 -7.97
C ILE A 292 2.41 16.36 -6.84
N THR A 293 1.79 15.43 -6.12
CA THR A 293 2.43 14.72 -5.01
C THR A 293 2.35 13.23 -5.25
N LEU A 294 3.42 12.50 -4.97
CA LEU A 294 3.51 11.07 -5.19
C LEU A 294 3.81 10.35 -3.87
N TYR A 295 3.04 9.30 -3.61
CA TYR A 295 3.37 8.26 -2.65
C TYR A 295 3.77 7.00 -3.41
N GLU A 296 5.03 6.60 -3.28
CA GLU A 296 5.58 5.39 -3.88
C GLU A 296 5.69 4.28 -2.83
N SER A 297 5.08 3.14 -3.09
CA SER A 297 4.86 2.08 -2.10
C SER A 297 5.49 0.77 -2.52
N VAL A 298 6.52 0.35 -1.79
CA VAL A 298 7.17 -0.97 -1.99
C VAL A 298 6.83 -1.98 -0.90
N GLY A 299 6.04 -1.55 0.10
CA GLY A 299 5.61 -2.34 1.23
C GLY A 299 6.63 -2.34 2.37
N SER A 300 6.12 -2.25 3.60
CA SER A 300 6.95 -2.27 4.80
C SER A 300 6.54 -3.36 5.81
N GLY A 301 7.56 -4.05 6.35
CA GLY A 301 7.43 -5.11 7.36
C GLY A 301 6.97 -4.58 8.72
N VAL A 302 7.34 -3.34 9.06
CA VAL A 302 6.91 -2.71 10.32
C VAL A 302 5.40 -2.59 10.41
N LEU A 303 4.76 -2.26 9.29
CA LEU A 303 3.32 -2.12 9.19
C LEU A 303 2.60 -3.49 9.28
N ASP A 304 3.26 -4.57 8.81
CA ASP A 304 2.73 -5.92 8.95
C ASP A 304 2.70 -6.34 10.43
N ILE A 305 3.76 -6.05 11.18
CA ILE A 305 3.84 -6.37 12.61
C ILE A 305 2.93 -5.48 13.45
N ALA A 306 2.87 -4.17 13.16
CA ALA A 306 1.96 -3.25 13.86
C ALA A 306 0.50 -3.73 13.80
N LEU A 307 -0.01 -4.08 12.61
CA LEU A 307 -1.37 -4.60 12.48
C LEU A 307 -1.54 -6.00 13.09
N SER A 308 -0.49 -6.82 13.07
CA SER A 308 -0.54 -8.15 13.70
C SER A 308 -0.68 -8.08 15.21
N ILE A 309 -0.08 -7.07 15.85
CA ILE A 309 -0.26 -6.79 17.28
C ILE A 309 -1.72 -6.43 17.56
N GLU A 310 -2.35 -5.58 16.73
CA GLU A 310 -3.77 -5.23 16.87
C GLU A 310 -4.69 -6.46 16.74
N VAL A 311 -4.45 -7.30 15.72
CA VAL A 311 -5.19 -8.56 15.54
C VAL A 311 -5.02 -9.47 16.75
N TYR A 312 -3.78 -9.67 17.20
CA TYR A 312 -3.47 -10.52 18.33
C TYR A 312 -4.16 -10.04 19.60
N ASN A 313 -4.10 -8.74 19.88
CA ASN A 313 -4.70 -8.14 21.08
C ASN A 313 -6.23 -8.28 21.10
N LYS A 314 -6.91 -8.18 19.95
CA LYS A 314 -8.37 -8.40 19.88
C LYS A 314 -8.73 -9.87 20.07
N LEU A 315 -8.17 -10.76 19.25
CA LEU A 315 -8.55 -12.18 19.25
C LEU A 315 -8.10 -12.94 20.51
N SER A 316 -7.05 -12.47 21.19
CA SER A 316 -6.58 -13.08 22.44
C SER A 316 -7.39 -12.64 23.66
N LYS A 317 -8.07 -11.49 23.61
CA LYS A 317 -8.99 -11.03 24.66
C LYS A 317 -10.32 -11.79 24.60
N GLU A 318 -10.88 -11.95 23.41
CA GLU A 318 -12.12 -12.71 23.19
C GLU A 318 -12.01 -14.15 23.74
N LYS A 319 -10.88 -14.82 23.52
CA LYS A 319 -10.62 -16.16 24.07
C LYS A 319 -10.50 -16.23 25.59
N LYS A 320 -10.21 -15.12 26.27
CA LYS A 320 -10.17 -15.06 27.74
C LYS A 320 -11.54 -14.78 28.34
N GLU A 321 -12.45 -14.18 27.59
CA GLU A 321 -13.84 -13.92 28.02
C GLU A 321 -14.75 -15.13 27.78
N GLU A 322 -14.39 -16.02 26.83
CA GLU A 322 -15.09 -17.29 26.57
C GLU A 322 -14.66 -18.46 27.49
N ARG A 323 -13.72 -18.25 28.42
CA ARG A 323 -13.18 -19.25 29.36
C ARG A 323 -13.50 -18.89 30.80
#